data_AF-A0ABD0Q9A7-F1
#
_entry.id   AF-A0ABD0Q9A7-F1
#
_cell.length_a   1.000
_cell.length_b   1.000
_cell.length_c   1.000
_cell.angle_alpha   90.00
_cell.angle_beta   90.00
_cell.angle_gamma   90.00
#
_symmetry.space_group_name_H-M   'P 1'
#
loop_
_entity.id
_entity.type
_entity.pdbx_description
1 polymer ?
#
loop_
_entity_poly.entity_id
_entity_poly.type
_entity_poly.pdbx_seq_one_letter_code
_entity_poly.pdbx_strand_id
1 'polypeptide(L)' 'VGDGTPLRRWRVSVEVEAPPSVVLNRILRERHLWDSNLLQWKVLETLDKQTEVYQYELNSMAPHPNRDFVVLRR' A
#
# COMPACT_ATOMS: atom_id res chain seq x y z
N VAL A 1 3.54 26.84 12.82
CA VAL A 1 4.70 25.92 12.93
C VAL A 1 4.30 24.91 13.99
N GLY A 2 3.64 23.79 13.69
CA GLY A 2 3.99 22.68 12.78
C GLY A 2 4.26 21.48 13.70
N ASP A 3 3.66 20.31 13.46
CA ASP A 3 3.61 19.08 14.31
C ASP A 3 4.97 18.47 14.73
N GLY A 4 6.07 19.21 14.63
CA GLY A 4 7.40 18.81 15.09
C GLY A 4 8.13 17.84 14.15
N THR A 5 7.48 17.37 13.08
CA THR A 5 8.08 16.42 12.14
C THR A 5 8.58 17.10 10.86
N PRO A 6 9.76 16.72 10.34
CA PRO A 6 10.23 17.18 9.04
C PRO A 6 9.46 16.54 7.86
N LEU A 7 8.66 15.49 8.12
CA LEU A 7 7.90 14.81 7.08
C LEU A 7 6.69 15.65 6.64
N ARG A 8 6.49 15.71 5.31
CA ARG A 8 5.35 16.42 4.72
C ARG A 8 4.18 15.47 4.50
N ARG A 9 2.97 15.99 4.64
CA ARG A 9 1.74 15.32 4.21
C ARG A 9 1.51 15.58 2.72
N TRP A 10 1.27 14.51 1.95
CA TRP A 10 1.05 14.57 0.51
C TRP A 10 -0.39 14.20 0.15
N ARG A 11 -0.93 14.80 -0.92
CA ARG A 11 -2.21 14.43 -1.54
C ARG A 11 -2.00 14.28 -3.05
N VAL A 12 -2.47 13.18 -3.61
CA VAL A 12 -2.47 12.89 -5.05
C VAL A 12 -3.89 12.50 -5.45
N SER A 13 -4.31 12.86 -6.66
CA SER A 13 -5.65 12.56 -7.18
C SER A 13 -5.56 12.20 -8.65
N VAL A 14 -6.38 11.23 -9.07
CA VAL A 14 -6.48 10.75 -10.45
C VAL A 14 -7.91 10.28 -10.67
N GLU A 15 -8.40 10.45 -11.90
CA GLU A 15 -9.70 9.91 -12.32
C GLU A 15 -9.53 8.47 -12.82
N VAL A 16 -10.45 7.58 -12.44
CA VAL A 16 -10.43 6.17 -12.82
C VAL A 16 -11.83 5.77 -13.27
N GLU A 17 -11.92 5.22 -14.48
CA GLU A 17 -13.18 4.74 -15.07
C GLU A 17 -13.60 3.38 -14.49
N ALA A 18 -13.96 3.36 -13.21
CA ALA A 18 -14.47 2.16 -12.54
C ALA A 18 -15.33 2.50 -11.30
N PRO A 19 -16.28 1.63 -10.91
CA PRO A 19 -16.99 1.79 -9.64
C PRO A 19 -16.05 1.76 -8.42
N PRO A 20 -16.37 2.45 -7.31
CA PRO A 20 -15.50 2.54 -6.13
C PRO A 20 -15.09 1.18 -5.52
N SER A 21 -16.00 0.21 -5.49
CA SER A 21 -15.72 -1.14 -4.97
C SER A 21 -14.68 -1.89 -5.82
N VAL A 22 -14.69 -1.68 -7.14
CA VAL A 22 -13.73 -2.27 -8.07
C VAL A 22 -12.35 -1.67 -7.84
N VAL A 23 -12.26 -0.34 -7.69
CA VAL A 23 -11.00 0.35 -7.38
C VAL A 23 -10.44 -0.09 -6.03
N LEU A 24 -11.30 -0.20 -5.01
CA LEU A 24 -10.89 -0.67 -3.68
C LEU A 24 -10.33 -2.10 -3.74
N ASN A 25 -10.99 -3.02 -4.44
CA ASN A 25 -10.50 -4.38 -4.64
C ASN A 25 -9.16 -4.39 -5.40
N ARG A 26 -9.04 -3.59 -6.46
CA ARG A 26 -7.80 -3.44 -7.25
C ARG A 26 -6.62 -3.00 -6.39
N ILE A 27 -6.85 -2.07 -5.45
CA ILE A 27 -5.81 -1.56 -4.53
C ILE A 27 -5.47 -2.61 -3.45
N LEU A 28 -6.46 -3.24 -2.82
CA LEU A 28 -6.25 -4.12 -1.67
C LEU A 28 -5.73 -5.51 -2.04
N ARG A 29 -6.20 -6.06 -3.16
CA ARG A 29 -6.04 -7.50 -3.50
C ARG A 29 -5.22 -7.72 -4.77
N GLU A 30 -5.18 -6.74 -5.67
CA GLU A 30 -4.60 -6.91 -7.01
C GLU A 30 -3.41 -5.97 -7.25
N ARG A 31 -2.63 -5.68 -6.19
CA ARG A 31 -1.47 -4.77 -6.26
C ARG A 31 -0.44 -5.18 -7.31
N HIS A 32 -0.23 -6.47 -7.50
CA HIS A 32 0.67 -7.02 -8.52
C HIS A 32 0.29 -6.63 -9.96
N LEU A 33 -0.94 -6.17 -10.21
CA LEU A 33 -1.37 -5.71 -11.54
C LEU A 33 -0.93 -4.27 -11.87
N TRP A 34 -0.57 -3.46 -10.86
CA TRP A 34 -0.27 -2.04 -11.06
C TRP A 34 1.02 -1.55 -10.39
N ASP A 35 1.61 -2.32 -9.47
CA ASP A 35 2.88 -2.01 -8.84
C ASP A 35 3.95 -3.01 -9.28
N SER A 36 4.74 -2.62 -10.28
CA SER A 36 5.84 -3.43 -10.82
C SER A 36 7.00 -3.62 -9.83
N ASN A 37 7.04 -2.86 -8.73
CA ASN A 37 8.07 -2.98 -7.71
C ASN A 37 7.70 -3.94 -6.59
N LEU A 38 6.47 -4.48 -6.58
CA LEU A 38 6.03 -5.45 -5.58
C LEU A 38 6.79 -6.76 -5.75
N LEU A 39 7.54 -7.16 -4.73
CA LEU A 39 8.33 -8.40 -4.74
C LEU A 39 7.58 -9.56 -4.11
N GLN A 40 7.08 -9.35 -2.89
CA GLN A 40 6.31 -10.35 -2.15
C GLN A 40 5.29 -9.69 -1.24
N TRP A 41 4.25 -10.44 -0.87
CA TRP A 41 3.23 -10.00 0.07
C TRP A 41 2.54 -11.17 0.76
N LYS A 42 1.98 -10.91 1.95
CA LYS A 42 1.15 -11.87 2.68
C LYS A 42 0.23 -11.16 3.67
N VAL A 43 -0.94 -11.76 3.91
CA VAL A 43 -1.75 -11.44 5.09
C VAL A 43 -1.11 -12.15 6.27
N LEU A 44 -0.66 -11.39 7.26
CA LEU A 44 -0.09 -11.92 8.49
C LEU A 44 -1.18 -12.39 9.44
N GLU A 45 -2.25 -11.61 9.56
CA GLU A 45 -3.38 -11.89 10.45
C GLU A 45 -4.66 -11.22 9.94
N THR A 46 -5.78 -11.93 9.99
CA THR A 46 -7.11 -11.36 9.72
C THR A 46 -7.81 -11.09 11.05
N LEU A 47 -8.01 -9.82 11.38
CA LEU A 47 -8.60 -9.40 12.66
C LEU A 47 -10.14 -9.49 12.62
N ASP A 48 -10.73 -9.10 11.49
CA ASP A 48 -12.16 -9.20 11.22
C ASP A 48 -12.45 -9.28 9.70
N LYS A 49 -13.72 -9.17 9.31
CA LYS A 49 -14.15 -9.27 7.90
C LYS A 49 -13.60 -8.16 7.00
N GLN A 50 -13.17 -7.06 7.57
CA GLN A 50 -12.72 -5.85 6.88
C GLN A 50 -11.37 -5.38 7.37
N THR A 51 -10.71 -6.01 8.35
CA THR A 51 -9.44 -5.52 8.92
C THR A 51 -8.40 -6.63 8.97
N GLU A 52 -7.20 -6.34 8.50
CA GLU A 52 -6.07 -7.29 8.47
C GLU A 52 -4.72 -6.61 8.73
N VAL A 53 -3.77 -7.39 9.24
CA VAL A 53 -2.35 -7.04 9.27
C VAL A 53 -1.71 -7.61 8.01
N TYR A 54 -1.12 -6.74 7.19
CA TYR A 54 -0.58 -7.09 5.88
C TYR A 54 0.88 -6.71 5.76
N GLN A 55 1.69 -7.64 5.25
CA GLN A 55 3.09 -7.41 4.95
C GLN A 55 3.32 -7.38 3.43
N TYR A 56 4.14 -6.45 2.97
CA TYR A 56 4.64 -6.44 1.59
C TYR A 56 6.04 -5.83 1.48
N GLU A 57 6.80 -6.33 0.52
CA GLU A 57 8.15 -5.84 0.21
C GLU A 57 8.16 -5.17 -1.17
N LEU A 58 8.79 -4.00 -1.26
CA LEU A 58 8.99 -3.26 -2.51
C LEU A 58 10.48 -3.18 -2.86
N ASN A 59 10.77 -3.37 -4.15
CA ASN A 59 12.05 -3.01 -4.72
C ASN A 59 12.29 -1.49 -4.61
N SER A 60 13.55 -1.10 -4.47
CA SER A 60 14.00 0.29 -4.53
C SER A 60 14.91 0.49 -5.74
N MET A 61 15.03 1.74 -6.20
CA MET A 61 16.05 2.05 -7.22
C MET A 61 17.44 1.82 -6.65
N ALA A 62 18.33 1.21 -7.45
CA ALA A 62 19.71 0.97 -7.06
C ALA A 62 20.42 2.29 -6.67
N PRO A 63 21.30 2.28 -5.66
CA PRO A 63 21.76 1.13 -4.88
C PRO A 63 20.96 0.88 -3.58
N HIS A 64 19.74 1.40 -3.46
CA HIS A 64 19.01 1.35 -2.21
C HIS A 64 18.46 -0.05 -1.92
N PRO A 65 18.41 -0.46 -0.63
CA PRO A 65 17.81 -1.72 -0.25
C PRO A 65 16.30 -1.71 -0.52
N ASN A 66 15.73 -2.90 -0.61
CA ASN A 66 14.29 -3.08 -0.62
C ASN A 66 13.66 -2.52 0.65
N ARG A 67 12.37 -2.18 0.57
CA ARG A 67 11.59 -1.67 1.69
C ARG A 67 10.55 -2.69 2.10
N ASP A 68 10.61 -3.12 3.34
CA ASP A 68 9.60 -3.97 3.96
C ASP A 68 8.57 -3.11 4.71
N PHE A 69 7.30 -3.45 4.55
CA PHE A 69 6.18 -2.74 5.16
C PHE A 69 5.28 -3.74 5.88
N VAL A 70 5.00 -3.47 7.15
CA VAL A 70 3.95 -4.14 7.92
C VAL A 70 2.91 -3.10 8.28
N VAL A 71 1.69 -3.27 7.79
CA VAL A 71 0.62 -2.28 7.94
C VAL A 71 -0.66 -2.92 8.48
N LEU A 72 -1.34 -2.20 9.36
CA LEU A 72 -2.74 -2.47 9.69
C LEU A 72 -3.60 -1.77 8.63
N ARG A 73 -4.46 -2.52 7.93
CA ARG A 73 -5.31 -1.97 6.86
C ARG A 73 -6.74 -2.48 6.93
N ARG A 74 -7.65 -1.69 6.37
CA ARG A 74 -9.08 -2.00 6.20
C ARG A 74 -9.44 -2.14 4.72
#